data_AF-A0A6V7HR92-F1
#
_entry.id   AF-A0A6V7HR92-F1
#
_cell.length_a   1.000
_cell.length_b   1.000
_cell.length_c   1.000
_cell.angle_alpha   90.00
_cell.angle_beta   90.00
_cell.angle_gamma   90.00
#
_symmetry.space_group_name_H-M   'P 1'
#
loop_
_entity.id
_entity.type
_entity.pdbx_description
1 polymer ?
#
loop_
_entity_poly.entity_id
_entity_poly.type
_entity_poly.pdbx_seq_one_letter_code
_entity_poly.pdbx_strand_id
1 'polypeptide(L)'
;LMLDLGIIRQSNTGMYSLLPLGLRALEKLIRIVDNEMTNIGGQKLLLPNLTEEKLWKKTGRLAQMKEELFTVTDRHEQRYLLSP
;
A
#
# COMPACT_ATOMS: atom_id res chain seq x y z
N LEU A 1 -17.87 15.26 3.44
CA LEU A 1 -17.99 14.57 4.75
C LEU A 1 -16.64 14.28 5.41
N MET A 2 -15.77 13.42 4.84
CA MET A 2 -14.50 13.05 5.51
C MET A 2 -13.52 14.22 5.65
N LEU A 3 -13.48 15.12 4.67
CA LEU A 3 -12.70 16.36 4.75
C LEU A 3 -13.33 17.32 5.78
N ASP A 4 -14.64 17.58 5.64
CA ASP A 4 -15.38 18.54 6.47
C ASP A 4 -15.35 18.19 7.97
N LEU A 5 -15.37 16.89 8.30
CA LEU A 5 -15.31 16.41 9.70
C LEU A 5 -13.88 16.21 10.22
N GLY A 6 -12.85 16.57 9.45
CA GLY A 6 -11.46 16.41 9.87
C GLY A 6 -11.07 14.94 10.08
N ILE A 7 -11.60 14.02 9.26
CA ILE A 7 -11.24 12.60 9.28
C ILE A 7 -9.97 12.38 8.45
N ILE A 8 -9.82 13.11 7.36
CA ILE A 8 -8.65 13.06 6.46
C ILE A 8 -8.19 14.46 6.09
N ARG A 9 -6.91 14.58 5.74
CA ARG A 9 -6.33 15.80 5.16
C ARG A 9 -5.55 15.44 3.90
N GLN A 10 -5.82 16.13 2.80
CA GLN A 10 -5.07 15.92 1.56
C GLN A 10 -3.64 16.47 1.70
N SER A 11 -2.64 15.69 1.30
CA SER A 11 -1.24 16.10 1.24
C SER A 11 -0.78 16.37 -0.20
N ASN A 12 -1.22 15.56 -1.15
CA ASN A 12 -1.00 15.70 -2.60
C ASN A 12 -2.19 15.08 -3.36
N THR A 13 -2.24 15.21 -4.70
CA THR A 13 -3.24 14.51 -5.52
C THR A 13 -3.17 13.01 -5.27
N GLY A 14 -4.26 12.42 -4.80
CA GLY A 14 -4.33 10.98 -4.46
C GLY A 14 -3.65 10.58 -3.14
N MET A 15 -3.06 11.51 -2.40
CA MET A 15 -2.38 11.24 -1.13
C MET A 15 -3.08 11.94 0.03
N TYR A 16 -3.42 11.17 1.07
CA TYR A 16 -4.15 11.67 2.24
C TYR A 16 -3.48 11.23 3.54
N SER A 17 -3.45 12.15 4.51
CA SER A 17 -3.15 11.85 5.90
C SER A 17 -4.45 11.48 6.61
N LEU A 18 -4.49 10.31 7.25
CA LEU A 18 -5.57 9.93 8.16
C LEU A 18 -5.39 10.68 9.48
N LEU A 19 -6.40 11.45 9.87
CA LEU A 19 -6.44 12.15 11.15
C LEU A 19 -6.94 11.18 12.25
N PRO A 20 -6.85 11.54 13.55
CA PRO A 20 -7.07 10.58 14.64
C PRO A 20 -8.37 9.78 14.56
N LEU A 21 -9.48 10.41 14.13
CA LEU A 21 -10.75 9.70 13.96
C LEU A 21 -10.71 8.68 12.80
N GLY A 22 -10.10 9.05 11.68
CA GLY A 22 -9.92 8.17 10.52
C GLY A 22 -9.01 6.99 10.84
N LEU A 23 -7.92 7.23 11.58
CA LEU A 23 -7.00 6.17 12.01
C LEU A 23 -7.72 5.16 12.92
N ARG A 24 -8.51 5.61 13.90
CA ARG A 24 -9.30 4.73 14.77
C ARG A 24 -10.33 3.89 13.99
N ALA A 25 -10.93 4.45 12.95
CA ALA A 25 -11.86 3.72 12.09
C ALA A 25 -11.14 2.67 11.26
N LEU A 26 -9.98 3.01 10.68
CA LEU A 26 -9.13 2.08 9.94
C LEU A 26 -8.66 0.91 10.82
N GLU A 27 -8.20 1.17 12.04
CA GLU A 27 -7.76 0.14 12.98
C GLU A 27 -8.89 -0.85 13.32
N LYS A 28 -10.12 -0.35 13.51
CA LYS A 28 -11.30 -1.21 13.72
C LYS A 28 -11.56 -2.11 12.51
N LEU A 29 -11.47 -1.57 11.30
CA LEU A 29 -11.64 -2.34 10.07
C LEU A 29 -10.57 -3.43 9.95
N ILE A 30 -9.29 -3.06 10.15
CA ILE A 30 -8.16 -4.01 10.12
C ILE A 30 -8.41 -5.15 11.11
N ARG A 31 -8.85 -4.85 12.34
CA ARG A 31 -9.12 -5.88 13.35
C ARG A 31 -10.23 -6.84 12.93
N ILE A 32 -11.28 -6.36 12.29
CA ILE A 32 -12.37 -7.24 11.79
C ILE A 32 -11.81 -8.17 10.72
N VAL A 33 -11.10 -7.63 9.73
CA VAL A 33 -10.50 -8.44 8.65
C VAL A 33 -9.50 -9.45 9.21
N ASP A 34 -8.64 -9.05 10.14
CA ASP A 34 -7.67 -9.94 10.78
C ASP A 34 -8.37 -11.11 11.50
N ASN A 35 -9.45 -10.83 12.23
CA ASN A 35 -10.21 -11.87 12.93
C ASN A 35 -10.83 -12.88 11.94
N GLU A 36 -11.49 -12.40 10.89
CA GLU A 36 -12.11 -13.28 9.89
C GLU A 36 -11.07 -14.13 9.14
N MET A 37 -9.96 -13.51 8.74
CA MET A 37 -8.86 -14.24 8.09
C MET A 37 -8.24 -15.27 9.04
N THR A 38 -8.08 -14.96 10.32
CA THR A 38 -7.57 -15.91 11.32
C THR A 38 -8.52 -17.09 11.52
N ASN A 39 -9.84 -16.85 11.54
CA ASN A 39 -10.84 -17.90 11.72
C ASN A 39 -10.81 -18.98 10.64
N ILE A 40 -10.41 -18.62 9.41
CA ILE A 40 -10.25 -19.57 8.29
C ILE A 40 -8.82 -20.10 8.15
N GLY A 41 -7.95 -19.86 9.13
CA GLY A 41 -6.56 -20.32 9.16
C GLY A 41 -5.55 -19.44 8.40
N GLY A 42 -5.93 -18.23 8.01
CA GLY A 42 -5.04 -17.25 7.40
C GLY A 42 -3.95 -16.78 8.35
N GLN A 43 -2.74 -16.55 7.82
CA GLN A 43 -1.59 -16.06 8.58
C GLN A 43 -1.18 -14.68 8.08
N LYS A 44 -1.24 -13.69 8.96
CA LYS A 44 -0.88 -12.31 8.63
C LYS A 44 0.63 -12.14 8.53
N LEU A 45 1.07 -11.54 7.44
CA LEU A 45 2.47 -11.19 7.16
C LEU A 45 2.56 -9.72 6.75
N LEU A 46 3.72 -9.10 7.01
CA LEU A 46 4.06 -7.78 6.50
C LEU A 46 5.21 -7.93 5.52
N LEU A 47 4.97 -7.56 4.26
CA LEU A 47 5.96 -7.60 3.20
C LEU A 47 6.52 -6.19 2.93
N PRO A 48 7.72 -6.08 2.33
CA PRO A 48 8.27 -4.80 1.93
C PRO A 48 7.39 -4.05 0.91
N ASN A 49 7.23 -2.75 1.12
CA ASN A 49 6.51 -1.88 0.17
C ASN A 49 7.30 -1.64 -1.13
N LEU A 50 8.63 -1.71 -1.06
CA LEU A 50 9.50 -1.64 -2.25
C LEU A 50 9.92 -3.04 -2.67
N THR A 51 9.73 -3.36 -3.95
CA THR A 51 10.12 -4.65 -4.54
C THR A 51 11.04 -4.47 -5.72
N GLU A 52 12.01 -5.38 -5.88
CA GLU A 52 12.97 -5.33 -6.99
C GLU A 52 12.29 -5.53 -8.35
N GLU A 53 12.71 -4.76 -9.35
CA GLU A 53 12.21 -4.88 -10.73
C GLU A 53 12.39 -6.30 -11.30
N LYS A 54 13.44 -7.01 -10.89
CA LYS A 54 13.73 -8.37 -11.34
C LYS A 54 12.58 -9.35 -11.04
N LEU A 55 11.91 -9.20 -9.89
CA LEU A 55 10.77 -10.05 -9.53
C LEU A 55 9.58 -9.85 -10.49
N TRP A 56 9.32 -8.60 -10.85
CA TRP A 56 8.25 -8.23 -11.77
C TRP A 56 8.54 -8.68 -13.20
N LYS A 57 9.79 -8.53 -13.66
CA LYS A 57 10.27 -9.07 -14.95
C LYS A 57 10.06 -10.57 -15.05
N LYS A 58 10.41 -11.32 -14.01
CA LYS A 58 10.26 -12.78 -13.98
C LYS A 58 8.82 -13.23 -14.25
N THR A 59 7.84 -12.45 -13.79
CA THR A 59 6.40 -12.72 -13.99
C THR A 59 5.81 -12.09 -15.27
N GLY A 60 6.59 -11.32 -16.04
CA GLY A 60 6.11 -10.58 -17.22
C GLY A 60 5.26 -9.34 -16.92
N ARG A 61 4.82 -9.14 -15.67
CA ARG A 61 3.94 -8.03 -15.26
C ARG A 61 4.52 -6.64 -15.50
N LEU A 62 5.85 -6.50 -15.44
CA LEU A 62 6.50 -5.21 -15.68
C LEU A 62 6.17 -4.63 -17.07
N ALA A 63 6.10 -5.48 -18.09
CA ALA A 63 5.82 -5.01 -19.45
C ALA A 63 4.35 -4.60 -19.63
N GLN A 64 3.44 -5.18 -18.84
CA GLN A 64 2.00 -4.97 -18.94
C GLN A 64 1.52 -3.71 -18.20
N MET A 65 2.24 -3.27 -17.15
CA MET A 65 1.79 -2.21 -16.24
C MET A 65 2.73 -1.00 -16.20
N LYS A 66 3.53 -0.79 -17.25
CA LYS A 66 4.68 0.13 -17.23
C LYS A 66 4.35 1.59 -16.88
N GLU A 67 3.16 2.07 -17.22
CA GLU A 67 2.77 3.50 -17.06
C GLU A 67 2.20 3.84 -15.67
N GLU A 68 1.59 2.88 -14.99
CA GLU A 68 0.96 3.10 -13.67
C GLU A 68 1.92 2.81 -12.50
N LEU A 69 3.01 2.11 -12.76
CA LEU A 69 3.95 1.67 -11.73
C LEU A 69 4.86 2.82 -11.28
N PHE A 70 4.79 3.15 -10.00
CA PHE A 70 5.75 4.05 -9.38
C PHE A 70 7.11 3.32 -9.23
N THR A 71 8.14 3.84 -9.89
CA THR A 71 9.50 3.27 -9.83
C THR A 71 10.47 4.24 -9.18
N VAL A 72 11.39 3.72 -8.38
CA VAL A 72 12.47 4.49 -7.75
C VAL A 72 13.81 3.80 -8.02
N THR A 73 14.83 4.59 -8.31
CA THR A 73 16.21 4.10 -8.43
C THR A 73 16.99 4.54 -7.21
N ASP A 74 17.68 3.60 -6.55
CA ASP A 74 18.49 3.91 -5.39
C ASP A 74 19.87 4.50 -5.78
N ARG A 75 20.69 4.81 -4.77
CA ARG A 75 22.04 5.37 -4.97
C ARG A 75 23.05 4.39 -5.60
N HIS A 76 22.72 3.09 -5.67
CA HIS A 76 23.53 2.03 -6.25
C HIS A 76 23.01 1.61 -7.63
N GLU A 77 22.21 2.48 -8.27
CA GLU A 77 21.59 2.27 -9.57
C GLU A 77 20.65 1.05 -9.62
N GLN A 78 20.17 0.59 -8.46
CA GLN A 78 19.19 -0.48 -8.36
C GLN A 78 17.78 0.08 -8.49
N ARG A 79 16.96 -0.57 -9.31
CA ARG A 79 15.60 -0.13 -9.60
C ARG A 79 14.57 -0.95 -8.84
N TYR A 80 13.74 -0.23 -8.11
CA TYR A 80 12.66 -0.73 -7.28
C TYR A 80 11.32 -0.19 -7.76
N LEU A 81 10.27 -0.91 -7.40
CA LEU A 81 8.89 -0.52 -7.61
C LEU A 81 8.23 -0.37 -6.25
N LEU A 82 7.39 0.66 -6.11
CA LEU A 82 6.40 0.67 -5.05
C LEU A 82 5.35 -0.37 -5.43
N SER A 83 5.24 -1.42 -4.62
CA SER A 83 4.28 -2.49 -4.83
C SER A 83 2.86 -1.90 -4.84
N PRO A 84 2.08 -2.09 -5.92
CA PRO A 84 0.72 -1.57 -6.02
C PRO A 84 -0.25 -2.28 -5.08
#